data_AF-A0A2X3C160-F1
#
_entry.id   AF-A0A2X3C160-F1
#
_cell.length_a   1.000
_cell.length_b   1.000
_cell.length_c   1.000
_cell.angle_alpha   90.00
_cell.angle_beta   90.00
_cell.angle_gamma   90.00
#
_symmetry.space_group_name_H-M   'P 1'
#
loop_
_entity.id
_entity.type
_entity.pdbx_description
1 polymer ?
#
loop_
_entity_poly.entity_id
_entity_poly.type
_entity_poly.pdbx_seq_one_letter_code
_entity_poly.pdbx_strand_id
1 'polypeptide(L)'
;MLEKAGQFGGTSAISGGAVWLHDTDQARAEGKSGSAEAMKTYLRTIIGEGQYREDLAEAFVSAGREALAFLEREGAVKYSLRPLSPDYYPDEPGAVDVGRALEVVEYDGRELGDAFRDLRSPPPGMLLFGGMMVNPRRYSTFSRHAPLAALPGPLHRLLLRYARDRVKYPRGTRLAMGNALIARMATTALRKGMSLRLNVNVLTLCEAQGAVRGVEIEYQGQRETLHARRGVVLAAGGFAAGALRRAIGHTPANTSPCRRRPTMAPRCISRRRLTLAREPIGHPIFSGRRYRC
;
A
#
# COMPACT_ATOMS: atom_id res chain seq x y z
N MET A 1 15.62 -6.62 -4.36
CA MET A 1 14.79 -5.47 -3.97
C MET A 1 15.64 -4.50 -3.18
N LEU A 2 15.46 -3.19 -3.41
CA LEU A 2 16.26 -2.13 -2.80
C LEU A 2 15.30 -1.18 -2.06
N GLU A 3 15.51 -1.01 -0.76
CA GLU A 3 14.72 -0.12 0.10
C GLU A 3 15.64 0.94 0.71
N LYS A 4 15.20 2.19 0.64
CA LYS A 4 15.97 3.34 1.11
C LYS A 4 16.02 3.44 2.63
N ALA A 5 14.94 3.08 3.31
CA ALA A 5 14.86 3.14 4.76
C ALA A 5 15.49 1.90 5.41
N GLY A 6 15.77 2.00 6.71
CA GLY A 6 16.12 0.83 7.55
C GLY A 6 14.93 -0.09 7.85
N GLN A 7 13.75 0.18 7.28
CA GLN A 7 12.57 -0.66 7.40
C GLN A 7 11.81 -0.69 6.07
N PHE A 8 11.34 -1.87 5.69
CA PHE A 8 10.60 -2.06 4.45
C PHE A 8 9.08 -1.91 4.62
N GLY A 9 8.41 -1.70 3.48
CA GLY A 9 6.95 -1.66 3.36
C GLY A 9 6.35 -0.27 3.12
N GLY A 10 7.12 0.80 3.33
CA GLY A 10 6.71 2.17 2.98
C GLY A 10 5.34 2.60 3.56
N THR A 11 4.58 3.38 2.78
CA THR A 11 3.19 3.74 3.12
C THR A 11 2.27 2.53 3.14
N SER A 12 2.57 1.50 2.34
CA SER A 12 1.74 0.30 2.26
C SER A 12 1.69 -0.45 3.58
N ALA A 13 2.79 -0.54 4.33
CA ALA A 13 2.83 -1.21 5.64
C ALA A 13 2.03 -0.48 6.75
N ILE A 14 1.69 0.80 6.55
CA ILE A 14 0.92 1.62 7.49
C ILE A 14 -0.51 1.92 6.98
N SER A 15 -0.88 1.40 5.81
CA SER A 15 -2.19 1.65 5.20
C SER A 15 -3.26 0.71 5.75
N GLY A 16 -4.51 0.92 5.32
CA GLY A 16 -5.61 -0.03 5.52
C GLY A 16 -5.41 -1.39 4.83
N GLY A 17 -4.47 -1.48 3.89
CA GLY A 17 -4.23 -2.67 3.07
C GLY A 17 -5.36 -2.98 2.08
N ALA A 18 -6.40 -2.15 2.01
CA ALA A 18 -7.53 -2.39 1.12
C ALA A 18 -7.12 -2.25 -0.34
N VAL A 19 -7.72 -3.08 -1.19
CA VAL A 19 -7.64 -2.94 -2.65
C VAL A 19 -9.03 -2.75 -3.21
N TRP A 20 -9.11 -2.07 -4.35
CA TRP A 20 -10.36 -1.74 -5.03
C TRP A 20 -10.29 -2.31 -6.44
N LEU A 21 -11.01 -3.40 -6.69
CA LEU A 21 -10.91 -4.21 -7.91
C LEU A 21 -12.29 -4.71 -8.31
N HIS A 22 -12.55 -4.77 -9.61
CA HIS A 22 -13.78 -5.37 -10.14
C HIS A 22 -13.66 -6.88 -10.28
N ASP A 23 -14.81 -7.54 -10.10
CA ASP A 23 -15.02 -8.94 -10.48
C ASP A 23 -14.04 -9.95 -9.87
N THR A 24 -13.58 -9.65 -8.66
CA THR A 24 -12.73 -10.56 -7.89
C THR A 24 -13.46 -11.87 -7.57
N ASP A 25 -12.71 -12.95 -7.36
CA ASP A 25 -13.30 -14.26 -7.03
C ASP A 25 -14.14 -14.20 -5.73
N GLN A 26 -13.72 -13.34 -4.78
CA GLN A 26 -14.46 -13.04 -3.55
C GLN A 26 -15.80 -12.35 -3.84
N ALA A 27 -15.83 -11.38 -4.76
CA ALA A 27 -17.07 -10.70 -5.16
C ALA A 27 -18.02 -11.64 -5.90
N ARG A 28 -17.48 -12.49 -6.78
CA ARG A 28 -18.25 -13.52 -7.51
C ARG A 28 -18.91 -14.53 -6.57
N ALA A 29 -18.16 -15.01 -5.59
CA ALA A 29 -18.67 -15.98 -4.62
C ALA A 29 -19.87 -15.45 -3.80
N GLU A 30 -19.95 -14.13 -3.63
CA GLU A 30 -21.08 -13.46 -2.96
C GLU A 30 -22.14 -12.91 -3.94
N GLY A 31 -21.99 -13.11 -5.26
CA GLY A 31 -22.90 -12.58 -6.27
C GLY A 31 -22.85 -11.05 -6.43
N LYS A 32 -21.73 -10.40 -6.09
CA LYS A 32 -21.57 -8.94 -5.97
C LYS A 32 -20.58 -8.32 -6.97
N SER A 33 -20.23 -8.99 -8.06
CA SER A 33 -19.21 -8.48 -9.01
C SER A 33 -19.56 -7.16 -9.70
N GLY A 34 -20.84 -6.86 -9.87
CA GLY A 34 -21.30 -5.74 -10.71
C GLY A 34 -20.87 -5.90 -12.18
N SER A 35 -20.89 -4.80 -12.94
CA SER A 35 -20.43 -4.78 -14.34
C SER A 35 -19.14 -3.98 -14.51
N ALA A 36 -18.32 -4.38 -15.49
CA ALA A 36 -17.12 -3.66 -15.89
C ALA A 36 -17.48 -2.24 -16.37
N GLU A 37 -18.56 -2.13 -17.15
CA GLU A 37 -19.07 -0.84 -17.63
C GLU A 37 -19.43 0.11 -16.48
N ALA A 38 -20.07 -0.37 -15.41
CA ALA A 38 -20.36 0.48 -14.25
C ALA A 38 -19.08 1.02 -13.60
N MET A 39 -18.01 0.21 -13.51
CA MET A 39 -16.74 0.68 -12.95
C MET A 39 -16.07 1.71 -13.87
N LYS A 40 -16.11 1.50 -15.19
CA LYS A 40 -15.58 2.45 -16.17
C LYS A 40 -16.36 3.76 -16.18
N THR A 41 -17.70 3.70 -16.13
CA THR A 41 -18.57 4.88 -15.98
C THR A 41 -18.19 5.65 -14.72
N TYR A 42 -18.08 4.97 -13.58
CA TYR A 42 -17.69 5.62 -12.32
C TYR A 42 -16.32 6.28 -12.41
N LEU A 43 -15.30 5.56 -12.93
CA LEU A 43 -13.97 6.12 -13.12
C LEU A 43 -13.98 7.34 -14.05
N ARG A 44 -14.71 7.27 -15.16
CA ARG A 44 -14.85 8.38 -16.12
C ARG A 44 -15.49 9.60 -15.48
N THR A 45 -16.58 9.41 -14.72
CA THR A 45 -17.26 10.48 -13.99
C THR A 45 -16.35 11.17 -12.98
N ILE A 46 -15.67 10.39 -12.12
CA ILE A 46 -14.86 10.94 -11.03
C ILE A 46 -13.56 11.58 -11.53
N ILE A 47 -12.88 10.96 -12.51
CA ILE A 47 -11.63 11.49 -13.06
C ILE A 47 -11.91 12.70 -13.97
N GLY A 48 -13.04 12.67 -14.67
CA GLY A 48 -13.44 13.67 -15.65
C GLY A 48 -12.77 13.49 -17.01
N GLU A 49 -13.49 13.88 -18.07
CA GLU A 49 -13.11 13.64 -19.48
C GLU A 49 -11.70 14.11 -19.85
N GLY A 50 -11.25 15.25 -19.29
CA GLY A 50 -9.94 15.81 -19.63
C GLY A 50 -8.73 15.04 -19.07
N GLN A 51 -8.95 14.11 -18.14
CA GLN A 51 -7.90 13.31 -17.49
C GLN A 51 -8.14 11.81 -17.64
N TYR A 52 -9.31 11.41 -18.13
CA TYR A 52 -9.66 10.01 -18.29
C TYR A 52 -8.86 9.37 -19.42
N ARG A 53 -8.15 8.29 -19.09
CA ARG A 53 -7.40 7.45 -20.04
C ARG A 53 -8.12 6.13 -20.19
N GLU A 54 -8.84 5.97 -21.29
CA GLU A 54 -9.65 4.78 -21.55
C GLU A 54 -8.82 3.50 -21.61
N ASP A 55 -7.64 3.54 -22.24
CA ASP A 55 -6.71 2.42 -22.30
C ASP A 55 -6.23 1.96 -20.91
N LEU A 56 -5.97 2.90 -19.99
CA LEU A 56 -5.55 2.57 -18.63
C LEU A 56 -6.71 2.06 -17.78
N ALA A 57 -7.91 2.62 -17.95
CA ALA A 57 -9.10 2.14 -17.28
C ALA A 57 -9.45 0.72 -17.72
N GLU A 58 -9.42 0.45 -19.03
CA GLU A 58 -9.67 -0.89 -19.58
C GLU A 58 -8.62 -1.90 -19.08
N ALA A 59 -7.33 -1.54 -19.10
CA ALA A 59 -6.27 -2.39 -18.56
C ALA A 59 -6.44 -2.67 -17.06
N PHE A 60 -6.84 -1.66 -16.28
CA PHE A 60 -7.06 -1.81 -14.84
C PHE A 60 -8.25 -2.72 -14.53
N VAL A 61 -9.37 -2.55 -15.23
CA VAL A 61 -10.60 -3.32 -15.04
C VAL A 61 -10.40 -4.78 -15.47
N SER A 62 -9.75 -5.01 -16.62
CA SER A 62 -9.55 -6.36 -17.17
C SER A 62 -8.46 -7.15 -16.43
N ALA A 63 -7.31 -6.54 -16.13
CA ALA A 63 -6.17 -7.24 -15.53
C ALA A 63 -6.23 -7.32 -13.99
N GLY A 64 -7.06 -6.48 -13.34
CA GLY A 64 -7.11 -6.38 -11.88
C GLY A 64 -7.42 -7.71 -11.18
N ARG A 65 -8.42 -8.44 -11.69
CA ARG A 65 -8.78 -9.77 -11.18
C ARG A 65 -7.66 -10.77 -11.39
N GLU A 66 -7.08 -10.82 -12.59
CA GLU A 66 -6.00 -11.76 -12.92
C GLU A 66 -4.79 -11.56 -12.01
N ALA A 67 -4.38 -10.31 -11.78
CA ALA A 67 -3.29 -9.96 -10.90
C ALA A 67 -3.56 -10.40 -9.45
N LEU A 68 -4.77 -10.16 -8.93
CA LEU A 68 -5.14 -10.61 -7.59
C LEU A 68 -5.13 -12.14 -7.50
N ALA A 69 -5.77 -12.82 -8.44
CA ALA A 69 -5.87 -14.27 -8.46
C ALA A 69 -4.47 -14.92 -8.54
N PHE A 70 -3.56 -14.36 -9.34
CA PHE A 70 -2.16 -14.79 -9.37
C PHE A 70 -1.49 -14.64 -8.01
N LEU A 71 -1.58 -13.47 -7.37
CA LEU A 71 -0.95 -13.24 -6.08
C LEU A 71 -1.54 -14.11 -4.96
N GLU A 72 -2.83 -14.44 -5.01
CA GLU A 72 -3.46 -15.36 -4.06
C GLU A 72 -3.03 -16.81 -4.29
N ARG A 73 -2.93 -17.26 -5.55
CA ARG A 73 -2.39 -18.59 -5.88
C ARG A 73 -0.95 -18.76 -5.41
N GLU A 74 -0.14 -17.70 -5.52
CA GLU A 74 1.25 -17.68 -5.02
C GLU A 74 1.34 -17.57 -3.48
N GLY A 75 0.21 -17.41 -2.78
CA GLY A 75 0.15 -17.19 -1.34
C GLY A 75 0.70 -15.84 -0.88
N ALA A 76 1.02 -14.93 -1.81
CA ALA A 76 1.57 -13.60 -1.54
C ALA A 76 0.55 -12.67 -0.90
N VAL A 77 -0.74 -12.86 -1.20
CA VAL A 77 -1.85 -12.12 -0.60
C VAL A 77 -2.99 -13.06 -0.20
N LYS A 78 -3.89 -12.59 0.66
CA LYS A 78 -5.17 -13.24 0.93
C LYS A 78 -6.17 -12.17 1.30
N TYR A 79 -7.24 -12.07 0.53
CA TYR A 79 -8.26 -11.04 0.70
C TYR A 79 -9.63 -11.63 1.00
N SER A 80 -10.45 -10.82 1.66
CA SER A 80 -11.88 -11.05 1.86
C SER A 80 -12.66 -9.83 1.40
N LEU A 81 -13.86 -10.05 0.84
CA LEU A 81 -14.73 -8.95 0.45
C LEU A 81 -15.22 -8.17 1.68
N ARG A 82 -15.42 -6.86 1.50
CA ARG A 82 -16.13 -6.06 2.49
C ARG A 82 -17.65 -6.22 2.34
N PRO A 83 -18.39 -6.61 3.40
CA PRO A 83 -19.83 -6.76 3.35
C PRO A 83 -20.56 -5.49 2.94
N LEU A 84 -20.09 -4.34 3.41
CA LEU A 84 -20.59 -3.01 3.07
C LEU A 84 -19.39 -2.06 3.01
N SER A 85 -19.12 -1.51 1.83
CA SER A 85 -18.05 -0.54 1.61
C SER A 85 -18.37 0.26 0.35
N PRO A 86 -19.29 1.23 0.43
CA PRO A 86 -19.65 2.04 -0.70
C PRO A 86 -18.45 2.77 -1.28
N ASP A 87 -18.53 3.00 -2.59
CA ASP A 87 -17.63 3.93 -3.25
C ASP A 87 -17.73 5.33 -2.61
N TYR A 88 -16.64 6.10 -2.66
CA TYR A 88 -16.56 7.37 -1.94
C TYR A 88 -17.57 8.42 -2.41
N TYR A 89 -18.06 8.31 -3.64
CA TYR A 89 -19.11 9.13 -4.21
C TYR A 89 -20.28 8.22 -4.60
N PRO A 90 -21.10 7.79 -3.62
CA PRO A 90 -22.10 6.75 -3.83
C PRO A 90 -23.24 7.18 -4.77
N ASP A 91 -23.48 8.49 -4.88
CA ASP A 91 -24.55 9.05 -5.71
C ASP A 91 -24.16 9.18 -7.20
N GLU A 92 -22.89 8.91 -7.54
CA GLU A 92 -22.39 9.10 -8.90
C GLU A 92 -22.68 7.89 -9.80
N PRO A 93 -22.91 8.10 -11.11
CA PRO A 93 -23.16 7.02 -12.06
C PRO A 93 -22.09 5.92 -12.01
N GLY A 94 -22.56 4.68 -11.86
CA GLY A 94 -21.69 3.49 -11.81
C GLY A 94 -21.08 3.18 -10.44
N ALA A 95 -21.37 3.98 -9.41
CA ALA A 95 -21.01 3.66 -8.03
C ALA A 95 -21.70 2.39 -7.52
N VAL A 96 -21.09 1.74 -6.53
CA VAL A 96 -21.67 0.56 -5.85
C VAL A 96 -21.49 0.63 -4.34
N ASP A 97 -22.40 0.02 -3.60
CA ASP A 97 -22.30 -0.14 -2.14
C ASP A 97 -21.35 -1.28 -1.71
N VAL A 98 -21.17 -2.26 -2.58
CA VAL A 98 -20.47 -3.52 -2.31
C VAL A 98 -19.77 -4.06 -3.56
N GLY A 99 -18.84 -4.99 -3.38
CA GLY A 99 -18.29 -5.78 -4.51
C GLY A 99 -16.91 -5.36 -5.01
N ARG A 100 -16.48 -4.12 -4.75
CA ARG A 100 -15.18 -3.61 -5.24
C ARG A 100 -14.07 -3.59 -4.19
N ALA A 101 -14.41 -3.29 -2.94
CA ALA A 101 -13.43 -3.12 -1.88
C ALA A 101 -13.14 -4.45 -1.14
N LEU A 102 -11.88 -4.86 -1.14
CA LEU A 102 -11.40 -6.01 -0.40
C LEU A 102 -10.52 -5.59 0.77
N GLU A 103 -10.50 -6.39 1.83
CA GLU A 103 -9.61 -6.22 2.97
C GLU A 103 -8.67 -7.42 3.14
N VAL A 104 -7.48 -7.14 3.65
CA VAL A 104 -6.44 -8.15 3.84
C VAL A 104 -6.83 -9.03 5.02
N VAL A 105 -6.80 -10.34 4.80
CA VAL A 105 -6.94 -11.32 5.88
C VAL A 105 -5.70 -11.27 6.76
N GLU A 106 -5.93 -11.26 8.07
CA GLU A 106 -4.89 -11.20 9.09
C GLU A 106 -3.79 -12.24 8.86
N TYR A 107 -2.58 -11.89 9.26
CA TYR A 107 -1.39 -12.69 9.00
C TYR A 107 -0.56 -12.88 10.25
N ASP A 108 0.09 -14.04 10.35
CA ASP A 108 1.01 -14.34 11.43
C ASP A 108 2.42 -13.84 11.06
N GLY A 109 2.83 -12.73 11.66
CA GLY A 109 4.14 -12.10 11.42
C GLY A 109 5.32 -12.98 11.82
N ARG A 110 5.12 -14.06 12.58
CA ARG A 110 6.18 -15.03 12.90
C ARG A 110 6.69 -15.76 11.66
N GLU A 111 5.83 -15.93 10.65
CA GLU A 111 6.16 -16.58 9.37
C GLU A 111 7.24 -15.82 8.57
N LEU A 112 7.40 -14.53 8.84
CA LEU A 112 8.39 -13.65 8.22
C LEU A 112 9.80 -13.86 8.80
N GLY A 113 9.92 -14.57 9.93
CA GLY A 113 11.19 -14.82 10.60
C GLY A 113 11.89 -13.55 11.06
N ASP A 114 13.21 -13.49 10.92
CA ASP A 114 14.04 -12.37 11.40
C ASP A 114 13.69 -11.03 10.72
N ALA A 115 13.21 -11.09 9.48
CA ALA A 115 12.78 -9.90 8.74
C ALA A 115 11.56 -9.20 9.39
N PHE A 116 10.88 -9.82 10.36
CA PHE A 116 9.80 -9.18 11.10
C PHE A 116 10.25 -7.92 11.86
N ARG A 117 11.50 -7.90 12.34
CA ARG A 117 12.08 -6.72 13.02
C ARG A 117 12.19 -5.51 12.07
N ASP A 118 12.42 -5.78 10.80
CA ASP A 118 12.69 -4.76 9.79
C ASP A 118 11.42 -4.35 9.03
N LEU A 119 10.29 -5.00 9.31
CA LEU A 119 8.98 -4.58 8.82
C LEU A 119 8.57 -3.28 9.53
N ARG A 120 8.26 -2.24 8.73
CA ARG A 120 7.78 -0.96 9.26
C ARG A 120 6.56 -1.18 10.15
N SER A 121 6.64 -0.66 11.37
CA SER A 121 5.53 -0.72 12.33
C SER A 121 4.48 0.35 12.00
N PRO A 122 3.18 0.05 12.22
CA PRO A 122 2.14 1.07 12.18
C PRO A 122 2.41 2.21 13.18
N PRO A 123 1.87 3.42 12.94
CA PRO A 123 1.95 4.51 13.91
C PRO A 123 1.39 4.10 15.28
N PRO A 124 1.93 4.58 16.41
CA PRO A 124 1.46 4.22 17.75
C PRO A 124 -0.04 4.42 17.97
N GLY A 125 -0.64 5.45 17.34
CA GLY A 125 -2.09 5.71 17.42
C GLY A 125 -2.98 4.65 16.77
N MET A 126 -2.42 3.72 15.99
CA MET A 126 -3.13 2.58 15.38
C MET A 126 -2.89 1.26 16.14
N LEU A 127 -2.15 1.30 17.26
CA LEU A 127 -1.76 0.13 18.02
C LEU A 127 -2.36 0.18 19.44
N LEU A 128 -3.00 -0.89 19.85
CA LEU A 128 -3.45 -1.06 21.23
C LEU A 128 -2.30 -1.55 22.10
N PHE A 129 -2.30 -1.19 23.38
CA PHE A 129 -1.28 -1.60 24.36
C PHE A 129 0.17 -1.38 23.92
N GLY A 130 0.42 -0.37 23.07
CA GLY A 130 1.77 -0.07 22.59
C GLY A 130 2.35 -1.08 21.60
N GLY A 131 1.55 -1.99 21.02
CA GLY A 131 2.07 -2.90 19.99
C GLY A 131 1.11 -3.96 19.44
N MET A 132 -0.15 -3.99 19.87
CA MET A 132 -1.16 -4.94 19.41
C MET A 132 -1.95 -4.37 18.25
N MET A 133 -1.95 -5.07 17.11
CA MET A 133 -2.82 -4.73 15.98
C MET A 133 -4.17 -5.42 16.11
N VAL A 134 -5.24 -4.67 15.85
CA VAL A 134 -6.61 -5.18 15.81
C VAL A 134 -7.28 -4.68 14.53
N ASN A 135 -7.94 -5.59 13.81
CA ASN A 135 -8.72 -5.20 12.64
C ASN A 135 -9.96 -4.38 13.12
N PRO A 136 -10.29 -3.25 12.46
CA PRO A 136 -11.47 -2.45 12.77
C PRO A 136 -12.77 -3.25 12.98
N ARG A 137 -12.97 -4.37 12.28
CA ARG A 137 -14.17 -5.23 12.49
C ARG A 137 -14.27 -5.87 13.87
N ARG A 138 -13.15 -6.01 14.58
CA ARG A 138 -13.09 -6.50 15.97
C ARG A 138 -12.95 -5.37 16.99
N TYR A 139 -12.85 -4.12 16.53
CA TYR A 139 -12.66 -2.96 17.39
C TYR A 139 -13.91 -2.62 18.20
N SER A 140 -15.11 -2.86 17.66
CA SER A 140 -16.39 -2.60 18.36
C SER A 140 -16.56 -3.45 19.63
N THR A 141 -15.83 -4.56 19.77
CA THR A 141 -15.84 -5.40 20.97
C THR A 141 -14.81 -4.96 22.02
N PHE A 142 -13.92 -4.01 21.69
CA PHE A 142 -12.79 -3.63 22.53
C PHE A 142 -13.11 -2.36 23.35
N SER A 143 -13.62 -2.53 24.57
CA SER A 143 -13.69 -1.44 25.54
C SER A 143 -12.38 -1.33 26.31
N ARG A 144 -11.68 -0.19 26.20
CA ARG A 144 -10.36 0.06 26.82
C ARG A 144 -10.37 -0.04 28.35
N HIS A 145 -11.54 0.05 28.97
CA HIS A 145 -11.73 0.10 30.43
C HIS A 145 -12.40 -1.15 31.01
N ALA A 146 -12.69 -2.17 30.20
CA ALA A 146 -13.30 -3.38 30.72
C ALA A 146 -12.28 -4.20 31.54
N PRO A 147 -12.60 -4.60 32.79
CA PRO A 147 -11.73 -5.47 33.57
C PRO A 147 -11.47 -6.80 32.85
N LEU A 148 -10.23 -7.31 32.93
CA LEU A 148 -9.75 -8.47 32.17
C LEU A 148 -10.65 -9.71 32.34
N ALA A 149 -11.25 -9.88 33.53
CA ALA A 149 -12.12 -11.00 33.88
C ALA A 149 -13.52 -10.93 33.23
N ALA A 150 -13.95 -9.75 32.78
CA ALA A 150 -15.23 -9.55 32.10
C ALA A 150 -15.13 -9.68 30.57
N LEU A 151 -13.95 -9.99 30.05
CA LEU A 151 -13.70 -10.05 28.61
C LEU A 151 -14.17 -11.40 28.03
N PRO A 152 -14.92 -11.40 26.91
CA PRO A 152 -15.41 -12.63 26.31
C PRO A 152 -14.27 -13.55 25.85
N GLY A 153 -14.56 -14.85 25.77
CA GLY A 153 -13.61 -15.92 25.44
C GLY A 153 -12.54 -15.60 24.36
N PRO A 154 -12.94 -15.13 23.17
CA PRO A 154 -12.00 -14.81 22.10
C PRO A 154 -11.00 -13.71 22.45
N LEU A 155 -11.35 -12.78 23.35
CA LEU A 155 -10.52 -11.64 23.72
C LEU A 155 -9.43 -12.03 24.73
N HIS A 156 -9.69 -12.94 25.67
CA HIS A 156 -8.62 -13.46 26.55
C HIS A 156 -7.54 -14.17 25.74
N ARG A 157 -7.92 -14.95 24.70
CA ARG A 157 -6.94 -15.66 23.84
C ARG A 157 -6.07 -14.67 23.08
N LEU A 158 -6.66 -13.57 22.61
CA LEU A 158 -5.93 -12.51 21.92
C LEU A 158 -4.93 -11.82 22.86
N LEU A 159 -5.35 -11.48 24.08
CA LEU A 159 -4.49 -10.86 25.08
C LEU A 159 -3.35 -11.79 25.51
N LEU A 160 -3.65 -13.07 25.76
CA LEU A 160 -2.64 -14.08 26.10
C LEU A 160 -1.64 -14.28 24.96
N ARG A 161 -2.12 -14.34 23.71
CA ARG A 161 -1.22 -14.40 22.55
C ARG A 161 -0.34 -13.16 22.50
N TYR A 162 -0.91 -11.97 22.67
CA TYR A 162 -0.15 -10.72 22.66
C TYR A 162 0.90 -10.68 23.78
N ALA A 163 0.54 -11.07 25.01
CA ALA A 163 1.47 -11.16 26.13
C ALA A 163 2.64 -12.10 25.82
N ARG A 164 2.36 -13.27 25.24
CA ARG A 164 3.39 -14.23 24.79
C ARG A 164 4.27 -13.65 23.68
N ASP A 165 3.67 -12.96 22.71
CA ASP A 165 4.41 -12.31 21.62
C ASP A 165 5.41 -11.29 22.18
N ARG A 166 5.01 -10.49 23.19
CA ARG A 166 5.85 -9.43 23.76
C ARG A 166 7.08 -9.92 24.51
N VAL A 167 7.12 -11.18 24.91
CA VAL A 167 8.32 -11.79 25.51
C VAL A 167 9.44 -11.93 24.48
N LYS A 168 9.10 -12.23 23.21
CA LYS A 168 10.09 -12.54 22.16
C LYS A 168 10.21 -11.45 21.08
N TYR A 169 9.14 -10.71 20.83
CA TYR A 169 9.02 -9.80 19.72
C TYR A 169 8.79 -8.35 20.18
N PRO A 170 9.27 -7.35 19.41
CA PRO A 170 9.14 -5.93 19.78
C PRO A 170 7.68 -5.44 19.81
N ARG A 171 6.75 -6.17 19.18
CA ARG A 171 5.31 -5.90 19.13
C ARG A 171 4.53 -7.20 18.89
N GLY A 172 3.20 -7.11 18.91
CA GLY A 172 2.34 -8.25 18.61
C GLY A 172 2.59 -8.78 17.20
N THR A 173 2.59 -10.10 17.05
CA THR A 173 2.89 -10.78 15.78
C THR A 173 1.65 -11.04 14.94
N ARG A 174 0.45 -10.86 15.52
CA ARG A 174 -0.80 -10.91 14.77
C ARG A 174 -0.98 -9.62 13.99
N LEU A 175 -0.76 -9.68 12.68
CA LEU A 175 -0.79 -8.52 11.79
C LEU A 175 -2.14 -8.36 11.10
N ALA A 176 -2.52 -7.12 10.85
CA ALA A 176 -3.73 -6.75 10.12
C ALA A 176 -3.42 -5.64 9.10
N MET A 177 -4.39 -5.33 8.24
CA MET A 177 -4.34 -4.20 7.31
C MET A 177 -3.09 -4.23 6.41
N GLY A 178 -2.52 -3.08 6.07
CA GLY A 178 -1.34 -2.97 5.22
C GLY A 178 -0.10 -3.67 5.78
N ASN A 179 -0.03 -3.87 7.09
CA ASN A 179 1.07 -4.59 7.72
C ASN A 179 1.00 -6.10 7.45
N ALA A 180 -0.20 -6.68 7.48
CA ALA A 180 -0.42 -8.06 7.06
C ALA A 180 -0.12 -8.26 5.56
N LEU A 181 -0.51 -7.29 4.72
CA LEU A 181 -0.24 -7.31 3.28
C LEU A 181 1.25 -7.41 3.00
N ILE A 182 2.02 -6.46 3.54
CA ILE A 182 3.46 -6.41 3.29
C ILE A 182 4.18 -7.60 3.91
N ALA A 183 3.80 -8.03 5.11
CA ALA A 183 4.41 -9.20 5.74
C ALA A 183 4.20 -10.46 4.91
N ARG A 184 2.99 -10.69 4.39
CA ARG A 184 2.68 -11.86 3.56
C ARG A 184 3.42 -11.82 2.23
N MET A 185 3.40 -10.69 1.52
CA MET A 185 4.13 -10.52 0.26
C MET A 185 5.64 -10.70 0.45
N ALA A 186 6.22 -10.10 1.50
CA ALA A 186 7.64 -10.23 1.81
C ALA A 186 8.00 -11.67 2.17
N THR A 187 7.16 -12.37 2.93
CA THR A 187 7.40 -13.78 3.26
C THR A 187 7.46 -14.64 2.01
N THR A 188 6.49 -14.49 1.10
CA THR A 188 6.49 -15.22 -0.17
C THR A 188 7.70 -14.86 -1.04
N ALA A 189 8.04 -13.58 -1.16
CA ALA A 189 9.20 -13.12 -1.93
C ALA A 189 10.52 -13.69 -1.39
N LEU A 190 10.74 -13.65 -0.08
CA LEU A 190 11.94 -14.17 0.58
C LEU A 190 12.02 -15.70 0.44
N ARG A 191 10.90 -16.43 0.60
CA ARG A 191 10.84 -17.88 0.38
C ARG A 191 11.17 -18.29 -1.05
N LYS A 192 10.87 -17.42 -2.02
CA LYS A 192 11.25 -17.59 -3.44
C LYS A 192 12.68 -17.15 -3.76
N GLY A 193 13.50 -16.84 -2.74
CA GLY A 193 14.91 -16.49 -2.91
C GLY A 193 15.16 -15.03 -3.31
N MET A 194 14.16 -14.14 -3.23
CA MET A 194 14.40 -12.72 -3.50
C MET A 194 15.21 -12.11 -2.37
N SER A 195 16.28 -11.37 -2.71
CA SER A 195 17.06 -10.63 -1.72
C SER A 195 16.48 -9.22 -1.47
N LEU A 196 16.34 -8.82 -0.21
CA LEU A 196 15.99 -7.46 0.20
C LEU A 196 17.21 -6.78 0.83
N ARG A 197 17.59 -5.61 0.29
CA ARG A 197 18.61 -4.74 0.89
C ARG A 197 17.96 -3.45 1.41
N LEU A 198 18.18 -3.18 2.69
CA LEU A 198 17.71 -1.96 3.37
C LEU A 198 18.82 -0.90 3.36
N ASN A 199 18.46 0.36 3.63
CA ASN A 199 19.40 1.49 3.61
C ASN A 199 20.15 1.64 2.26
N VAL A 200 19.48 1.34 1.15
CA VAL A 200 20.03 1.50 -0.21
C VAL A 200 19.44 2.73 -0.87
N ASN A 201 20.29 3.70 -1.21
CA ASN A 201 19.87 4.88 -1.93
C ASN A 201 20.13 4.69 -3.44
N VAL A 202 19.08 4.57 -4.25
CA VAL A 202 19.20 4.51 -5.71
C VAL A 202 19.43 5.91 -6.26
N LEU A 203 20.54 6.10 -6.99
CA LEU A 203 21.01 7.40 -7.46
C LEU A 203 20.58 7.67 -8.90
N THR A 204 20.96 6.79 -9.81
CA THR A 204 20.66 6.92 -11.24
C THR A 204 20.33 5.59 -11.90
N LEU A 205 19.58 5.63 -13.00
CA LEU A 205 19.49 4.51 -13.92
C LEU A 205 20.77 4.46 -14.76
N CYS A 206 21.27 3.26 -15.02
CA CYS A 206 22.36 3.04 -15.95
C CYS A 206 21.77 2.69 -17.31
N GLU A 207 21.98 3.55 -18.30
CA GLU A 207 21.48 3.38 -19.67
C GLU A 207 22.64 3.10 -20.62
N ALA A 208 22.44 2.14 -21.53
CA ALA A 208 23.38 1.87 -22.61
C ALA A 208 22.61 1.43 -23.85
N GLN A 209 22.93 2.04 -25.00
CA GLN A 209 22.29 1.77 -26.30
C GLN A 209 20.76 1.92 -26.25
N GLY A 210 20.26 2.97 -25.58
CA GLY A 210 18.83 3.24 -25.46
C GLY A 210 18.06 2.29 -24.54
N ALA A 211 18.74 1.41 -23.80
CA ALA A 211 18.12 0.47 -22.87
C ALA A 211 18.64 0.63 -21.44
N VAL A 212 17.74 0.50 -20.46
CA VAL A 212 18.12 0.47 -19.03
C VAL A 212 18.79 -0.87 -18.71
N ARG A 213 20.07 -0.82 -18.30
CA ARG A 213 20.91 -1.99 -17.99
C ARG A 213 21.15 -2.18 -16.51
N GLY A 214 20.70 -1.27 -15.65
CA GLY A 214 20.95 -1.35 -14.23
C GLY A 214 20.67 -0.06 -13.49
N VAL A 215 21.21 0.02 -12.27
CA VAL A 215 21.09 1.18 -11.39
C VAL A 215 22.41 1.42 -10.65
N GLU A 216 22.79 2.69 -10.52
CA GLU A 216 23.83 3.11 -9.59
C GLU A 216 23.19 3.35 -8.23
N ILE A 217 23.80 2.79 -7.18
CA ILE A 217 23.30 2.90 -5.82
C ILE A 217 24.42 3.34 -4.87
N GLU A 218 24.00 3.92 -3.75
CA GLU A 218 24.83 4.15 -2.58
C GLU A 218 24.37 3.19 -1.49
N TYR A 219 25.30 2.34 -1.03
CA TYR A 219 25.07 1.34 -0.01
C TYR A 219 26.27 1.31 0.95
N GLN A 220 26.00 1.46 2.25
CA GLN A 220 27.04 1.52 3.29
C GLN A 220 28.13 2.59 3.02
N GLY A 221 27.74 3.72 2.41
CA GLY A 221 28.66 4.81 2.05
C GLY A 221 29.50 4.56 0.80
N GLN A 222 29.34 3.42 0.15
CA GLN A 222 30.03 3.07 -1.10
C GLN A 222 29.07 3.18 -2.27
N ARG A 223 29.60 3.63 -3.42
CA ARG A 223 28.86 3.60 -4.69
C ARG A 223 29.11 2.28 -5.39
N GLU A 224 28.04 1.61 -5.78
CA GLU A 224 28.09 0.37 -6.55
C GLU A 224 27.07 0.39 -7.69
N THR A 225 27.39 -0.32 -8.77
CA THR A 225 26.49 -0.46 -9.93
C THR A 225 25.90 -1.86 -9.91
N LEU A 226 24.57 -1.93 -9.91
CA LEU A 226 23.83 -3.18 -10.01
C LEU A 226 23.29 -3.36 -11.44
N HIS A 227 23.74 -4.40 -12.12
CA HIS A 227 23.28 -4.74 -13.45
C HIS A 227 21.97 -5.54 -13.43
N ALA A 228 21.04 -5.18 -14.29
CA ALA A 228 19.77 -5.85 -14.49
C ALA A 228 19.72 -6.50 -15.88
N ARG A 229 19.58 -7.83 -15.93
CA ARG A 229 19.55 -8.58 -17.20
C ARG A 229 18.30 -8.32 -18.05
N ARG A 230 17.16 -8.07 -17.40
CA ARG A 230 15.85 -7.94 -18.07
C ARG A 230 15.26 -6.54 -18.00
N GLY A 231 15.51 -5.82 -16.91
CA GLY A 231 14.98 -4.48 -16.70
C GLY A 231 14.91 -4.09 -15.23
N VAL A 232 14.49 -2.86 -14.98
CA VAL A 232 14.38 -2.25 -13.66
C VAL A 232 12.93 -1.86 -13.41
N VAL A 233 12.36 -2.29 -12.28
CA VAL A 233 11.00 -1.92 -11.86
C VAL A 233 11.07 -0.81 -10.80
N LEU A 234 10.51 0.36 -11.11
CA LEU A 234 10.47 1.50 -10.19
C LEU A 234 9.16 1.51 -9.39
N ALA A 235 9.21 0.98 -8.17
CA ALA A 235 8.09 0.96 -7.21
C ALA A 235 8.39 1.76 -5.94
N ALA A 236 9.07 2.90 -6.06
CA ALA A 236 9.61 3.69 -4.94
C ALA A 236 8.64 4.76 -4.36
N GLY A 237 7.37 4.73 -4.75
CA GLY A 237 6.35 5.68 -4.31
C GLY A 237 6.38 7.04 -5.03
N GLY A 238 5.58 7.98 -4.51
CA GLY A 238 5.36 9.30 -5.12
C GLY A 238 6.34 10.39 -4.69
N PHE A 239 5.93 11.65 -4.86
CA PHE A 239 6.74 12.83 -4.55
C PHE A 239 6.24 13.65 -3.35
N ALA A 240 5.21 13.17 -2.64
CA ALA A 240 4.49 13.94 -1.62
C ALA A 240 5.36 14.42 -0.44
N ALA A 241 6.45 13.73 -0.09
CA ALA A 241 7.39 14.19 0.93
C ALA A 241 8.67 14.83 0.35
N GLY A 242 8.76 14.96 -0.97
CA GLY A 242 9.94 15.45 -1.70
C GLY A 242 9.93 16.96 -1.99
N ALA A 243 11.09 17.48 -2.39
CA ALA A 243 11.25 18.86 -2.83
C ALA A 243 10.37 19.20 -4.04
N LEU A 244 10.09 18.19 -4.88
CA LEU A 244 9.20 18.32 -6.03
C LEU A 244 7.77 18.75 -5.64
N ARG A 245 7.26 18.36 -4.46
CA ARG A 245 5.96 18.88 -3.96
C ARG A 245 5.96 20.41 -3.87
N ARG A 246 7.06 20.98 -3.37
CA ARG A 246 7.19 22.44 -3.21
C ARG A 246 7.30 23.13 -4.57
N ALA A 247 8.00 22.51 -5.52
CA ALA A 247 8.19 23.06 -6.86
C ALA A 247 6.91 23.05 -7.71
N ILE A 248 6.03 22.04 -7.53
CA ILE A 248 4.78 21.90 -8.32
C ILE A 248 3.63 22.76 -7.75
N GLY A 249 3.80 23.40 -6.59
CA GLY A 249 2.79 24.31 -6.02
C GLY A 249 1.46 23.65 -5.65
N HIS A 250 1.40 22.31 -5.59
CA HIS A 250 0.19 21.55 -5.26
C HIS A 250 -0.17 21.71 -3.79
N THR A 251 -0.85 22.82 -3.49
CA THR A 251 -1.59 23.02 -2.24
C THR A 251 -2.97 22.44 -2.51
N PRO A 252 -3.50 21.51 -1.68
CA PRO A 252 -4.87 21.04 -1.87
C PRO A 252 -5.81 22.24 -1.89
N ALA A 253 -6.69 22.32 -2.89
CA ALA A 253 -7.49 23.51 -3.24
C ALA A 253 -8.53 23.94 -2.18
N ASN A 254 -8.49 23.39 -0.98
CA ASN A 254 -9.28 23.84 0.16
C ASN A 254 -8.52 23.55 1.46
N THR A 255 -7.58 24.43 1.81
CA THR A 255 -7.13 24.55 3.20
C THR A 255 -7.48 25.94 3.67
N SER A 256 -8.56 26.05 4.44
CA SER A 256 -8.77 27.14 5.39
C SER A 256 -7.47 27.36 6.20
N PRO A 257 -7.21 28.54 6.80
CA PRO A 257 -5.89 28.91 7.34
C PRO A 257 -5.38 28.05 8.51
N CYS A 258 -6.13 27.03 8.92
CA CYS A 258 -5.80 26.20 10.07
C CYS A 258 -4.84 25.05 9.69
N ARG A 259 -3.54 25.33 9.88
CA ARG A 259 -2.40 24.41 10.01
C ARG A 259 -2.04 23.57 8.77
N ARG A 260 -0.81 23.80 8.28
CA ARG A 260 -0.07 22.91 7.37
C ARG A 260 -0.14 21.46 7.89
N ARG A 261 -1.01 20.61 7.34
CA ARG A 261 -1.02 19.19 7.70
C ARG A 261 0.20 18.50 7.07
N PRO A 262 1.07 17.83 7.85
CA PRO A 262 2.16 17.03 7.31
C PRO A 262 1.60 15.83 6.53
N THR A 263 2.30 15.42 5.47
CA THR A 263 1.97 14.19 4.74
C THR A 263 2.16 12.97 5.65
N MET A 264 1.27 11.98 5.56
CA MET A 264 1.45 10.68 6.21
C MET A 264 2.48 9.79 5.48
N ALA A 265 2.94 10.20 4.29
CA ALA A 265 4.01 9.51 3.58
C ALA A 265 5.33 9.61 4.36
N PRO A 266 6.05 8.50 4.61
CA PRO A 266 7.36 8.54 5.22
C PRO A 266 8.33 9.42 4.41
N ARG A 267 9.29 10.06 5.10
CA ARG A 267 10.30 10.92 4.48
C ARG A 267 11.16 10.20 3.42
N CYS A 268 11.21 8.87 3.42
CA CYS A 268 11.90 8.10 2.38
C CYS A 268 11.21 8.22 1.00
N ILE A 269 9.91 8.55 0.95
CA ILE A 269 9.15 8.82 -0.28
C ILE A 269 9.43 10.26 -0.75
N SER A 270 10.69 10.50 -1.13
CA SER A 270 11.14 11.75 -1.71
C SER A 270 11.86 11.45 -3.02
N ARG A 271 11.27 11.79 -4.17
CA ARG A 271 12.07 11.96 -5.39
C ARG A 271 13.03 13.13 -5.14
N ARG A 272 14.28 12.84 -4.76
CA ARG A 272 15.40 13.73 -5.12
C ARG A 272 15.59 13.56 -6.62
N ARG A 273 16.03 14.60 -7.34
CA ARG A 273 16.30 14.51 -8.79
C ARG A 273 17.15 13.26 -9.04
N LEU A 274 16.54 12.18 -9.50
CA LEU A 274 17.15 11.36 -10.53
C LEU A 274 17.39 12.36 -11.65
N THR A 275 18.63 12.71 -11.93
CA THR A 275 19.01 13.33 -13.19
C THR A 275 18.72 12.31 -14.29
N LEU A 276 17.44 12.16 -14.61
CA LEU A 276 16.98 11.58 -15.85
C LEU A 276 17.64 12.40 -16.96
N ALA A 277 18.17 11.69 -17.96
CA ALA A 277 18.63 12.30 -19.19
C ALA A 277 17.59 13.33 -19.68
N ARG A 278 18.09 14.40 -20.31
CA ARG A 278 17.39 15.63 -20.67
C ARG A 278 16.20 15.50 -21.63
N GLU A 279 15.64 14.31 -21.85
CA GLU A 279 14.44 14.10 -22.67
C GLU A 279 13.32 13.42 -21.88
N PRO A 280 12.08 13.96 -21.94
CA PRO A 280 10.96 13.43 -21.18
C PRO A 280 10.46 12.13 -21.82
N ILE A 281 10.90 10.98 -21.31
CA ILE A 281 10.17 9.73 -21.48
C ILE A 281 8.95 9.80 -20.53
N GLY A 282 7.90 10.50 -21.00
CA GLY A 282 6.61 10.66 -20.32
C GLY A 282 6.27 12.12 -19.99
N HIS A 283 5.27 12.67 -20.66
CA HIS A 283 4.69 13.98 -20.31
C HIS A 283 3.99 13.89 -18.94
N PRO A 284 4.33 14.75 -17.96
CA PRO A 284 3.51 14.90 -16.77
C PRO A 284 2.16 15.55 -17.16
N ILE A 285 1.06 14.81 -17.02
CA ILE A 285 -0.28 15.34 -17.22
C ILE A 285 -0.72 16.00 -15.90
N PHE A 286 -0.89 17.32 -15.91
CA PHE A 286 -1.48 18.08 -14.81
C PHE A 286 -2.47 19.09 -15.38
N SER A 287 -3.78 18.93 -15.10
CA SER A 287 -4.75 20.02 -15.22
C SER A 287 -5.40 20.27 -13.87
N GLY A 288 -5.35 21.52 -13.42
CA GLY A 288 -6.07 21.97 -12.23
C GLY A 288 -7.43 22.51 -12.64
N ARG A 289 -8.52 21.99 -12.08
CA ARG A 289 -9.82 22.69 -12.07
C ARG A 289 -10.13 23.17 -10.66
N ARG A 290 -10.62 24.41 -10.60
CA ARG A 290 -11.23 25.00 -9.41
C ARG A 290 -12.65 24.43 -9.31
N TYR A 291 -12.96 23.81 -8.19
CA TYR A 291 -14.34 23.46 -7.83
C TYR A 291 -14.96 24.70 -7.15
N ARG A 292 -16.13 25.14 -7.61
CA ARG A 292 -16.99 26.06 -6.85
C ARG A 292 -17.79 25.23 -5.85
N CYS A 293 -17.90 25.73 -4.62
CA CYS A 293 -18.77 25.19 -3.58
C CYS A 293 -20.24 25.20 -4.01
#